data_AF-A0A8C7Q958-F1
#
_entry.id   AF-A0A8C7Q958-F1
#
_cell.length_a   1.000
_cell.length_b   1.000
_cell.length_c   1.000
_cell.angle_alpha   90.00
_cell.angle_beta   90.00
_cell.angle_gamma   90.00
#
_symmetry.space_group_name_H-M   'P 1'
#
loop_
_entity.id
_entity.type
_entity.pdbx_description
1 polymer ?
#
loop_
_entity_poly.entity_id
_entity_poly.type
_entity_poly.pdbx_seq_one_letter_code
_entity_poly.pdbx_strand_id
1 'polypeptide(L)'
;PVCIKNSPPPKGHPANLTQVGKQWSQHVTASPWKAFVESTPQQIGGRSDGKKGSFLLIFIEVPIMSELTVHTGDERMTTMTGHVPLQVASTRAGKAFIACPESDETDTSKSVDLQSKQMIEWAKTGFQPTGPKGLEPPEGKFNCHVYFAPIMLKSRILIGAQGLPIYLRATASLAGTNYILSFSTDICISCGSLNVSREHPLFAGGMCQSCKNCFLECAYQYDDDGYQSYCTICCGGREVLMCGNNNCCRCFCVECVDLLVGPGAAQIAIKEDPWSCYMCEKGQKGVFGLLERRTDWPCRLQHFFEPPKLYPPVMAEKRQPIRVLSLFDGIATGLLVLKELGIQVERYVASEVCEDSVTVGIVRHQGRIMYVGDVRNVTRKHLHEWGPFDLVIGGSPCNDLSIVNPARKGLYEGTGRLFFEFYRLLHEARPKEGDNRPFFWLFENVVAMGVSDKRDISRFLECNPVMIDAKEVSAAHRARYFWGNLPGMNRPLTAMCTDRLDLQECLEHGRTAKFGKVRTITTRSNSIKQGKDQHFPVFMNEKEDILWCTEMERVFGFPVHYTDVSNMSRLARQRLLGRSWSVPVIRHLFAPLKEYFACV
;
A
#
# COMPACT_ATOMS: atom_id res chain seq x y z
N PRO A 1 64.59 22.38 24.33
CA PRO A 1 64.52 21.43 23.19
C PRO A 1 63.84 22.09 21.97
N VAL A 2 64.50 22.62 20.93
CA VAL A 2 65.77 22.24 20.25
C VAL A 2 65.64 20.83 19.64
N CYS A 3 65.63 20.56 18.33
CA CYS A 3 65.65 21.34 17.06
C CYS A 3 64.68 20.68 16.02
N ILE A 4 64.19 21.23 14.88
CA ILE A 4 64.53 22.36 13.96
C ILE A 4 65.49 21.97 12.78
N LYS A 5 65.16 22.43 11.54
CA LYS A 5 65.86 22.30 10.20
C LYS A 5 65.49 21.07 9.33
N ASN A 6 65.41 21.12 7.98
CA ASN A 6 65.56 22.22 6.98
C ASN A 6 64.90 21.90 5.59
N SER A 7 64.85 22.88 4.69
CA SER A 7 64.39 22.82 3.26
C SER A 7 65.33 23.69 2.36
N PRO A 8 65.13 23.95 1.03
CA PRO A 8 64.42 23.20 -0.05
C PRO A 8 65.28 22.83 -1.33
N PRO A 9 65.25 23.47 -2.55
CA PRO A 9 65.17 22.79 -3.88
C PRO A 9 66.30 23.24 -4.88
N PRO A 10 66.18 23.41 -6.23
CA PRO A 10 65.25 22.94 -7.30
C PRO A 10 65.93 22.44 -8.63
N LYS A 11 65.14 22.16 -9.70
CA LYS A 11 65.37 22.34 -11.19
C LYS A 11 64.53 21.30 -12.00
N GLY A 12 63.96 21.57 -13.19
CA GLY A 12 63.80 22.79 -13.99
C GLY A 12 63.00 22.56 -15.32
N HIS A 13 62.51 23.63 -15.97
CA HIS A 13 61.88 23.64 -17.33
C HIS A 13 62.92 24.08 -18.40
N PRO A 14 62.78 23.74 -19.72
CA PRO A 14 61.82 24.32 -20.72
C PRO A 14 61.02 23.22 -21.50
N ALA A 15 59.95 23.42 -22.29
CA ALA A 15 59.33 24.54 -23.03
C ALA A 15 59.80 24.75 -24.50
N ASN A 16 58.96 24.40 -25.50
CA ASN A 16 58.53 25.30 -26.61
C ASN A 16 57.70 24.62 -27.75
N LEU A 17 56.61 25.31 -28.17
CA LEU A 17 56.08 25.54 -29.54
C LEU A 17 55.69 24.33 -30.44
N THR A 18 54.76 24.41 -31.42
CA THR A 18 54.29 25.57 -32.22
C THR A 18 52.86 25.37 -32.80
N GLN A 19 52.06 26.46 -32.91
CA GLN A 19 51.05 26.78 -33.96
C GLN A 19 49.84 25.84 -34.29
N VAL A 20 48.67 26.29 -34.82
CA VAL A 20 47.94 27.59 -34.74
C VAL A 20 46.46 27.41 -35.23
N GLY A 21 45.53 28.29 -34.80
CA GLY A 21 44.12 28.35 -35.26
C GLY A 21 43.12 28.02 -34.12
N LYS A 22 42.25 28.89 -33.57
CA LYS A 22 41.39 30.00 -34.07
C LYS A 22 40.33 29.52 -35.08
N GLN A 23 39.03 29.82 -34.95
CA GLN A 23 38.30 30.81 -34.12
C GLN A 23 36.99 30.19 -33.54
N TRP A 24 36.65 30.39 -32.25
CA TRP A 24 35.55 31.25 -31.70
C TRP A 24 34.11 30.79 -32.01
N SER A 25 33.11 30.87 -31.12
CA SER A 25 32.96 31.21 -29.67
C SER A 25 31.48 30.95 -29.26
N GLN A 26 30.97 30.89 -28.01
CA GLN A 26 31.41 31.06 -26.60
C GLN A 26 31.08 29.75 -25.79
N HIS A 27 30.98 29.57 -24.45
CA HIS A 27 30.74 30.33 -23.18
C HIS A 27 29.28 30.86 -22.98
N VAL A 28 28.71 31.06 -21.77
CA VAL A 28 29.22 31.08 -20.38
C VAL A 28 28.36 30.20 -19.43
N THR A 29 28.96 29.81 -18.30
CA THR A 29 28.48 28.95 -17.19
C THR A 29 27.62 29.65 -16.12
N ALA A 30 27.14 28.84 -15.15
CA ALA A 30 26.98 29.14 -13.71
C ALA A 30 25.59 29.51 -13.11
N SER A 31 25.35 28.93 -11.93
CA SER A 31 24.39 29.34 -10.88
C SER A 31 25.14 30.24 -9.84
N PRO A 32 24.68 30.48 -8.58
CA PRO A 32 23.31 30.46 -7.99
C PRO A 32 22.98 31.76 -7.20
N TRP A 33 21.72 31.98 -6.78
CA TRP A 33 21.38 32.96 -5.71
C TRP A 33 20.19 32.52 -4.83
N LYS A 34 19.96 33.23 -3.71
CA LYS A 34 19.17 32.83 -2.53
C LYS A 34 18.19 33.92 -2.04
N ALA A 35 17.13 33.46 -1.33
CA ALA A 35 16.55 34.01 -0.09
C ALA A 35 15.48 35.15 -0.07
N PHE A 36 14.39 34.86 0.67
CA PHE A 36 13.75 35.62 1.78
C PHE A 36 12.86 36.88 1.58
N VAL A 37 11.58 36.72 1.98
CA VAL A 37 10.82 37.49 3.03
C VAL A 37 9.98 38.76 2.72
N GLU A 38 8.67 38.62 3.03
CA GLU A 38 7.64 39.51 3.66
C GLU A 38 7.09 40.85 3.08
N SER A 39 5.81 41.05 3.45
CA SER A 39 5.08 42.32 3.76
C SER A 39 4.28 43.08 2.66
N THR A 40 2.96 42.84 2.68
CA THR A 40 1.78 43.76 2.81
C THR A 40 1.71 45.20 2.22
N PRO A 41 0.50 45.77 1.98
CA PRO A 41 0.26 46.65 0.81
C PRO A 41 -0.33 48.07 1.07
N GLN A 42 -0.24 48.96 0.07
CA GLN A 42 -1.11 50.13 -0.30
C GLN A 42 -0.35 50.98 -1.36
N GLN A 43 -0.90 51.94 -2.12
CA GLN A 43 -2.19 52.11 -2.84
C GLN A 43 -2.02 53.30 -3.85
N ILE A 44 -2.77 53.35 -4.97
CA ILE A 44 -2.84 54.49 -5.94
C ILE A 44 -1.52 54.71 -6.75
N GLY A 45 -1.50 55.06 -8.05
CA GLY A 45 -2.54 55.13 -9.09
C GLY A 45 -2.03 55.92 -10.32
N GLY A 46 -2.46 55.57 -11.55
CA GLY A 46 -2.08 56.27 -12.79
C GLY A 46 -2.20 55.40 -14.05
N ARG A 47 -2.51 56.01 -15.21
CA ARG A 47 -2.71 55.31 -16.52
C ARG A 47 -1.57 55.60 -17.50
N SER A 48 -1.12 54.57 -18.23
CA SER A 48 -0.96 54.59 -19.70
C SER A 48 -0.65 53.16 -20.23
N ASP A 49 -0.80 52.97 -21.54
CA ASP A 49 -0.96 51.64 -22.15
C ASP A 49 0.33 50.81 -22.31
N GLY A 50 0.19 49.49 -22.15
CA GLY A 50 1.24 48.51 -22.48
C GLY A 50 0.82 47.08 -22.13
N LYS A 51 0.55 46.25 -23.15
CA LYS A 51 0.20 44.83 -22.96
C LYS A 51 1.38 44.05 -22.37
N LYS A 52 1.35 43.78 -21.05
CA LYS A 52 2.17 42.75 -20.40
C LYS A 52 1.28 41.59 -19.98
N GLY A 53 1.52 40.41 -20.54
CA GLY A 53 0.87 39.18 -20.11
C GLY A 53 1.31 38.83 -18.70
N SER A 54 0.35 38.47 -17.84
CA SER A 54 0.64 37.97 -16.50
C SER A 54 1.24 36.56 -16.61
N PHE A 55 2.40 36.32 -16.01
CA PHE A 55 2.95 34.97 -15.86
C PHE A 55 2.15 34.20 -14.82
N LEU A 56 1.08 33.54 -15.25
CA LEU A 56 0.35 32.59 -14.43
C LEU A 56 1.14 31.28 -14.40
N LEU A 57 1.76 30.98 -13.24
CA LEU A 57 2.38 29.69 -12.96
C LEU A 57 1.29 28.63 -12.75
N ILE A 58 0.78 28.08 -13.86
CA ILE A 58 -0.18 26.97 -13.83
C ILE A 58 0.60 25.69 -13.51
N PHE A 59 0.38 25.14 -12.30
CA PHE A 59 0.67 23.75 -12.03
C PHE A 59 -0.30 22.88 -12.82
N ILE A 60 0.21 22.18 -13.84
CA ILE A 60 -0.57 21.21 -14.62
C ILE A 60 -0.44 19.84 -13.93
N GLU A 61 -1.28 19.60 -12.94
CA GLU A 61 -1.44 18.26 -12.37
C GLU A 61 -2.31 17.40 -13.31
N VAL A 62 -1.64 16.55 -14.10
CA VAL A 62 -2.26 15.45 -14.85
C VAL A 62 -1.58 14.15 -14.40
N PRO A 63 -2.29 13.18 -13.79
CA PRO A 63 -1.69 11.97 -13.19
C PRO A 63 -1.06 10.94 -14.15
N ILE A 64 -0.60 11.36 -15.34
CA ILE A 64 -0.22 10.47 -16.46
C ILE A 64 1.18 10.82 -17.04
N MET A 65 1.87 11.84 -16.52
CA MET A 65 3.22 12.22 -16.98
C MET A 65 4.34 12.17 -15.93
N SER A 66 4.04 11.81 -14.68
CA SER A 66 5.07 11.58 -13.64
C SER A 66 5.96 10.36 -13.90
N GLU A 67 5.48 9.37 -14.66
CA GLU A 67 6.20 8.10 -14.88
C GLU A 67 7.18 8.11 -16.07
N LEU A 68 7.23 9.16 -16.89
CA LEU A 68 8.04 9.22 -18.12
C LEU A 68 9.43 9.86 -17.94
N THR A 69 10.10 9.56 -16.82
CA THR A 69 11.52 9.88 -16.65
C THR A 69 12.38 8.84 -17.38
N VAL A 70 12.70 9.09 -18.64
CA VAL A 70 13.57 8.21 -19.45
C VAL A 70 15.03 8.34 -19.00
N HIS A 71 15.40 7.61 -17.95
CA HIS A 71 16.81 7.42 -17.59
C HIS A 71 17.54 6.62 -18.68
N THR A 72 18.66 7.16 -19.16
CA THR A 72 19.51 6.53 -20.16
C THR A 72 20.33 5.40 -19.54
N GLY A 73 19.81 4.16 -19.53
CA GLY A 73 20.61 3.08 -18.94
C GLY A 73 20.06 1.66 -18.78
N ASP A 74 18.91 1.25 -19.35
CA ASP A 74 18.63 -0.19 -19.56
C ASP A 74 17.50 -0.42 -20.58
N GLU A 75 17.74 -1.19 -21.65
CA GLU A 75 16.87 -1.24 -22.84
C GLU A 75 15.82 -2.39 -22.86
N ARG A 76 15.56 -3.08 -21.74
CA ARG A 76 14.85 -4.38 -21.78
C ARG A 76 13.66 -4.60 -20.83
N MET A 77 13.07 -3.56 -20.22
CA MET A 77 11.95 -3.76 -19.28
C MET A 77 10.84 -2.68 -19.29
N THR A 78 10.58 -2.02 -20.43
CA THR A 78 9.69 -0.83 -20.48
C THR A 78 8.68 -0.81 -21.64
N THR A 79 8.55 -1.88 -22.43
CA THR A 79 7.78 -1.85 -23.69
C THR A 79 6.25 -1.90 -23.51
N MET A 80 5.72 -2.66 -22.54
CA MET A 80 4.25 -2.82 -22.41
C MET A 80 3.53 -1.66 -21.70
N THR A 81 4.18 -0.94 -20.78
CA THR A 81 3.52 0.16 -20.04
C THR A 81 3.41 1.44 -20.87
N GLY A 82 4.37 1.72 -21.75
CA GLY A 82 4.40 2.95 -22.57
C GLY A 82 3.47 2.96 -23.79
N HIS A 83 3.01 1.80 -24.28
CA HIS A 83 2.31 1.70 -25.56
C HIS A 83 0.95 2.42 -25.56
N VAL A 84 0.11 2.20 -24.54
CA VAL A 84 -1.25 2.77 -24.49
C VAL A 84 -1.24 4.30 -24.35
N PRO A 85 -0.43 4.92 -23.46
CA PRO A 85 -0.29 6.38 -23.42
C PRO A 85 0.16 7.00 -24.75
N LEU A 86 1.16 6.40 -25.42
CA LEU A 86 1.67 6.91 -26.69
C LEU A 86 0.66 6.78 -27.84
N GLN A 87 -0.22 5.77 -27.80
CA GLN A 87 -1.29 5.56 -28.80
C GLN A 87 -2.46 6.54 -28.62
N VAL A 88 -2.75 6.94 -27.38
CA VAL A 88 -3.68 8.04 -27.09
C VAL A 88 -3.06 9.37 -27.54
N ALA A 89 -1.77 9.59 -27.27
CA ALA A 89 -1.06 10.79 -27.70
C ALA A 89 -1.01 10.92 -29.24
N SER A 90 -0.69 9.85 -29.98
CA SER A 90 -0.65 9.88 -31.44
C SER A 90 -2.01 10.20 -32.06
N THR A 91 -3.09 9.63 -31.50
CA THR A 91 -4.47 9.94 -31.89
C THR A 91 -4.81 11.43 -31.70
N ARG A 92 -4.48 12.00 -30.53
CA ARG A 92 -4.77 13.42 -30.23
C ARG A 92 -3.92 14.39 -31.05
N ALA A 93 -2.65 14.06 -31.26
CA ALA A 93 -1.71 14.89 -32.00
C ALA A 93 -1.92 14.87 -33.53
N GLY A 94 -2.80 13.99 -34.04
CA GLY A 94 -3.02 13.79 -35.48
C GLY A 94 -1.90 13.00 -36.17
N LYS A 95 -1.09 12.24 -35.41
CA LYS A 95 0.04 11.46 -35.93
C LYS A 95 -0.39 10.04 -36.26
N ALA A 96 -0.61 9.77 -37.55
CA ALA A 96 -0.71 8.40 -38.04
C ALA A 96 0.66 7.70 -38.01
N PHE A 97 0.66 6.42 -37.63
CA PHE A 97 1.75 5.47 -37.82
C PHE A 97 1.28 4.38 -38.79
N ILE A 98 2.16 3.94 -39.68
CA ILE A 98 1.81 2.93 -40.69
C ILE A 98 1.79 1.56 -40.02
N ALA A 99 0.63 0.91 -40.01
CA ALA A 99 0.54 -0.52 -39.70
C ALA A 99 1.17 -1.32 -40.84
N CYS A 100 2.03 -2.30 -40.51
CA CYS A 100 2.52 -3.24 -41.50
C CYS A 100 1.36 -4.08 -42.07
N PRO A 101 1.41 -4.50 -43.35
CA PRO A 101 0.45 -5.46 -43.90
C PRO A 101 0.47 -6.78 -43.14
N GLU A 102 -0.67 -7.47 -43.09
CA GLU A 102 -0.77 -8.80 -42.49
C GLU A 102 -0.07 -9.84 -43.40
N SER A 103 0.99 -10.46 -42.89
CA SER A 103 1.63 -11.64 -43.51
C SER A 103 2.30 -12.51 -42.44
N ASP A 104 1.81 -13.75 -42.32
CA ASP A 104 2.29 -14.89 -41.51
C ASP A 104 2.41 -14.72 -39.97
N GLU A 105 1.75 -15.64 -39.25
CA GLU A 105 1.47 -15.58 -37.80
C GLU A 105 2.68 -15.79 -36.86
N THR A 106 3.92 -15.60 -37.32
CA THR A 106 5.13 -15.88 -36.53
C THR A 106 5.90 -14.65 -36.06
N ASP A 107 5.51 -13.42 -36.44
CA ASP A 107 6.33 -12.22 -36.14
C ASP A 107 5.60 -10.98 -35.55
N THR A 108 4.41 -11.19 -34.98
CA THR A 108 3.61 -10.13 -34.31
C THR A 108 4.30 -9.44 -33.14
N SER A 109 5.25 -10.09 -32.47
CA SER A 109 6.04 -9.45 -31.41
C SER A 109 7.01 -8.39 -31.97
N LYS A 110 7.65 -8.65 -33.12
CA LYS A 110 8.58 -7.70 -33.75
C LYS A 110 7.87 -6.49 -34.33
N SER A 111 6.65 -6.62 -34.85
CA SER A 111 5.89 -5.48 -35.40
C SER A 111 5.45 -4.50 -34.31
N VAL A 112 4.97 -5.00 -33.16
CA VAL A 112 4.62 -4.18 -32.00
C VAL A 112 5.84 -3.47 -31.39
N ASP A 113 6.99 -4.16 -31.28
CA ASP A 113 8.24 -3.52 -30.85
C ASP A 113 8.73 -2.43 -31.83
N LEU A 114 8.60 -2.65 -33.14
CA LEU A 114 8.97 -1.66 -34.16
C LEU A 114 8.06 -0.43 -34.11
N GLN A 115 6.74 -0.63 -34.00
CA GLN A 115 5.76 0.46 -33.86
C GLN A 115 5.99 1.24 -32.57
N SER A 116 6.25 0.54 -31.45
CA SER A 116 6.60 1.16 -30.16
C SER A 116 7.84 2.05 -30.26
N LYS A 117 8.90 1.59 -30.95
CA LYS A 117 10.12 2.38 -31.19
C LYS A 117 9.84 3.66 -31.97
N GLN A 118 9.08 3.56 -33.07
CA GLN A 118 8.68 4.75 -33.86
C GLN A 118 7.88 5.75 -33.02
N MET A 119 7.00 5.28 -32.13
CA MET A 119 6.19 6.12 -31.25
C MET A 119 7.04 6.78 -30.14
N ILE A 120 8.07 6.10 -29.63
CA ILE A 120 9.03 6.65 -28.66
C ILE A 120 9.96 7.67 -29.30
N GLU A 121 10.47 7.43 -30.51
CA GLU A 121 11.27 8.43 -31.25
C GLU A 121 10.42 9.66 -31.59
N TRP A 122 9.18 9.45 -32.02
CA TRP A 122 8.24 10.54 -32.23
C TRP A 122 7.98 11.37 -30.96
N ALA A 123 7.81 10.75 -29.80
CA ALA A 123 7.68 11.46 -28.53
C ALA A 123 8.94 12.29 -28.20
N LYS A 124 10.14 11.78 -28.49
CA LYS A 124 11.42 12.52 -28.36
C LYS A 124 11.51 13.72 -29.33
N THR A 125 10.80 13.70 -30.47
CA THR A 125 10.66 14.87 -31.36
C THR A 125 9.60 15.89 -30.91
N GLY A 126 8.98 15.69 -29.73
CA GLY A 126 8.05 16.64 -29.12
C GLY A 126 6.63 16.59 -29.69
N PHE A 127 6.15 15.42 -30.13
CA PHE A 127 4.75 15.17 -30.54
C PHE A 127 4.26 15.93 -31.80
N GLN A 128 5.14 16.20 -32.77
CA GLN A 128 4.81 16.86 -34.04
C GLN A 128 3.76 16.06 -34.87
N PRO A 129 2.78 16.69 -35.57
CA PRO A 129 2.82 18.07 -36.09
C PRO A 129 2.15 19.14 -35.22
N THR A 130 1.36 18.74 -34.21
CA THR A 130 0.68 19.68 -33.30
C THR A 130 1.52 20.01 -32.06
N GLY A 131 2.53 19.20 -31.76
CA GLY A 131 3.44 19.41 -30.65
C GLY A 131 2.78 19.17 -29.30
N PRO A 132 3.28 19.79 -28.21
CA PRO A 132 2.60 19.76 -26.91
C PRO A 132 1.16 20.28 -26.95
N LYS A 133 0.81 21.12 -27.94
CA LYS A 133 -0.57 21.60 -28.14
C LYS A 133 -1.53 20.52 -28.62
N GLY A 134 -1.02 19.43 -29.20
CA GLY A 134 -1.80 18.21 -29.44
C GLY A 134 -2.14 17.43 -28.15
N LEU A 135 -1.56 17.81 -27.00
CA LEU A 135 -1.83 17.24 -25.68
C LEU A 135 -2.64 18.19 -24.78
N GLU A 136 -2.72 19.49 -25.13
CA GLU A 136 -3.60 20.47 -24.47
C GLU A 136 -5.06 19.98 -24.56
N PRO A 137 -5.83 19.97 -23.45
CA PRO A 137 -7.24 19.58 -23.50
C PRO A 137 -8.04 20.62 -24.32
N PRO A 138 -8.92 20.19 -25.24
CA PRO A 138 -9.59 21.11 -26.15
C PRO A 138 -10.47 22.11 -25.39
N GLU A 139 -10.34 23.40 -25.75
CA GLU A 139 -11.13 24.47 -25.15
C GLU A 139 -12.63 24.16 -25.23
N GLY A 140 -13.29 24.18 -24.06
CA GLY A 140 -14.70 23.78 -23.91
C GLY A 140 -14.94 22.35 -23.39
N LYS A 141 -13.91 21.50 -23.20
CA LYS A 141 -14.05 20.19 -22.51
C LYS A 141 -12.89 19.86 -21.57
N PHE A 142 -13.01 20.29 -20.31
CA PHE A 142 -12.24 19.71 -19.20
C PHE A 142 -12.51 18.20 -19.10
N ASN A 143 -11.46 17.37 -19.09
CA ASN A 143 -11.60 15.94 -18.84
C ASN A 143 -10.32 15.30 -18.24
N CYS A 144 -10.06 15.62 -16.97
CA CYS A 144 -9.53 14.63 -16.02
C CYS A 144 -10.55 14.40 -14.88
N HIS A 145 -11.81 14.28 -15.27
CA HIS A 145 -12.90 13.83 -14.41
C HIS A 145 -13.46 12.54 -15.03
N VAL A 146 -13.75 11.54 -14.21
CA VAL A 146 -14.68 10.47 -14.60
C VAL A 146 -16.12 10.95 -14.36
N TYR A 147 -16.43 12.14 -14.88
CA TYR A 147 -17.82 12.50 -15.14
C TYR A 147 -18.25 11.69 -16.36
N PHE A 148 -18.89 10.56 -16.09
CA PHE A 148 -19.83 10.01 -17.03
C PHE A 148 -20.77 11.13 -17.47
N ALA A 149 -21.06 11.21 -18.78
CA ALA A 149 -22.29 11.89 -19.19
C ALA A 149 -23.42 11.25 -18.37
N PRO A 150 -24.22 12.02 -17.61
CA PRO A 150 -25.18 11.43 -16.69
C PRO A 150 -26.07 10.49 -17.49
N ILE A 151 -26.11 9.22 -17.08
CA ILE A 151 -27.20 8.34 -17.48
C ILE A 151 -28.44 9.05 -16.97
N MET A 152 -29.22 9.64 -17.87
CA MET A 152 -30.40 10.46 -17.53
C MET A 152 -31.51 9.53 -17.08
N LEU A 153 -31.33 9.03 -15.85
CA LEU A 153 -32.05 7.95 -15.20
C LEU A 153 -33.42 8.49 -14.75
N LYS A 154 -34.28 8.72 -15.74
CA LYS A 154 -35.65 9.19 -15.57
C LYS A 154 -36.50 8.10 -14.91
N SER A 155 -36.35 7.97 -13.61
CA SER A 155 -37.19 7.15 -12.74
C SER A 155 -38.66 7.58 -12.87
N ARG A 156 -39.44 6.80 -13.62
CA ARG A 156 -40.90 6.85 -13.57
C ARG A 156 -41.38 5.68 -12.72
N ILE A 157 -41.89 5.98 -11.52
CA ILE A 157 -42.64 5.03 -10.72
C ILE A 157 -43.96 4.75 -11.46
N LEU A 158 -44.05 3.59 -12.11
CA LEU A 158 -45.27 3.12 -12.75
C LEU A 158 -46.08 2.28 -11.75
N ILE A 159 -47.04 2.94 -11.09
CA ILE A 159 -48.01 2.26 -10.23
C ILE A 159 -48.96 1.46 -11.14
N GLY A 160 -48.97 0.12 -10.99
CA GLY A 160 -49.93 -0.73 -11.67
C GLY A 160 -51.35 -0.52 -11.15
N ALA A 161 -52.37 -0.78 -11.97
CA ALA A 161 -53.79 -0.51 -11.68
C ALA A 161 -54.40 -1.31 -10.49
N GLN A 162 -53.58 -2.01 -9.71
CA GLN A 162 -53.96 -2.78 -8.52
C GLN A 162 -53.12 -2.39 -7.27
N GLY A 163 -52.32 -1.31 -7.33
CA GLY A 163 -51.61 -0.75 -6.16
C GLY A 163 -50.37 -1.50 -5.68
N LEU A 164 -50.00 -2.61 -6.33
CA LEU A 164 -48.76 -3.35 -6.05
C LEU A 164 -47.53 -2.67 -6.70
N PRO A 165 -46.39 -2.56 -5.98
CA PRO A 165 -45.16 -2.00 -6.54
C PRO A 165 -44.52 -2.99 -7.53
N ILE A 166 -44.38 -2.56 -8.78
CA ILE A 166 -43.66 -3.30 -9.82
C ILE A 166 -42.21 -2.80 -9.84
N TYR A 167 -41.25 -3.72 -9.87
CA TYR A 167 -39.80 -3.46 -9.87
C TYR A 167 -39.38 -2.27 -10.75
N LEU A 168 -38.49 -1.41 -10.23
CA LEU A 168 -37.99 -0.24 -10.96
C LEU A 168 -37.26 -0.66 -12.24
N ARG A 169 -37.89 -0.40 -13.39
CA ARG A 169 -37.27 -0.50 -14.71
C ARG A 169 -36.51 0.78 -15.01
N ALA A 170 -35.18 0.68 -15.15
CA ALA A 170 -34.38 1.77 -15.70
C ALA A 170 -34.38 1.67 -17.24
N THR A 171 -34.68 2.77 -17.91
CA THR A 171 -34.52 2.89 -19.37
C THR A 171 -33.20 3.60 -19.68
N ALA A 172 -32.20 2.86 -20.17
CA ALA A 172 -30.98 3.44 -20.71
C ALA A 172 -31.13 3.65 -22.22
N SER A 173 -30.62 4.78 -22.74
CA SER A 173 -30.58 5.07 -24.17
C SER A 173 -29.15 5.24 -24.63
N LEU A 174 -28.67 4.31 -25.48
CA LEU A 174 -27.44 4.44 -26.24
C LEU A 174 -27.80 4.38 -27.72
N ALA A 175 -27.19 5.23 -28.55
CA ALA A 175 -27.34 5.22 -30.01
C ALA A 175 -28.80 5.12 -30.52
N GLY A 176 -29.77 5.71 -29.80
CA GLY A 176 -31.20 5.67 -30.14
C GLY A 176 -31.94 4.37 -29.82
N THR A 177 -31.27 3.33 -29.31
CA THR A 177 -31.92 2.12 -28.79
C THR A 177 -32.23 2.26 -27.30
N ASN A 178 -33.45 1.87 -26.91
CA ASN A 178 -33.90 1.87 -25.51
C ASN A 178 -33.74 0.49 -24.90
N TYR A 179 -32.90 0.38 -23.87
CA TYR A 179 -32.68 -0.85 -23.12
C TYR A 179 -33.47 -0.82 -21.81
N ILE A 180 -34.24 -1.88 -21.54
CA ILE A 180 -34.89 -2.11 -20.25
C ILE A 180 -33.88 -2.87 -19.39
N LEU A 181 -33.22 -2.18 -18.46
CA LEU A 181 -32.21 -2.79 -17.59
C LEU A 181 -32.81 -3.17 -16.24
N SER A 182 -32.40 -4.33 -15.71
CA SER A 182 -32.66 -4.70 -14.32
C SER A 182 -31.53 -4.16 -13.43
N PHE A 183 -31.89 -3.46 -12.35
CA PHE A 183 -30.88 -2.82 -11.48
C PHE A 183 -30.09 -3.80 -10.62
N SER A 184 -30.50 -5.08 -10.57
CA SER A 184 -29.99 -6.10 -9.65
C SER A 184 -28.66 -6.73 -10.05
N THR A 185 -28.29 -6.70 -11.35
CA THR A 185 -27.14 -7.45 -11.89
C THR A 185 -26.41 -6.75 -13.02
N ASP A 186 -27.10 -5.98 -13.86
CA ASP A 186 -26.66 -5.71 -15.23
C ASP A 186 -25.73 -4.48 -15.36
N ILE A 187 -25.48 -3.78 -14.24
CA ILE A 187 -24.66 -2.57 -14.16
C ILE A 187 -23.70 -2.68 -12.97
N CYS A 188 -22.44 -2.26 -13.15
CA CYS A 188 -21.48 -2.11 -12.07
C CYS A 188 -21.91 -0.96 -11.13
N ILE A 189 -22.40 -1.26 -9.93
CA ILE A 189 -22.86 -0.20 -8.99
C ILE A 189 -21.71 0.68 -8.47
N SER A 190 -20.47 0.20 -8.56
CA SER A 190 -19.27 0.94 -8.15
C SER A 190 -18.83 2.00 -9.16
N CYS A 191 -19.25 1.94 -10.45
CA CYS A 191 -18.79 2.88 -11.48
C CYS A 191 -19.70 3.08 -12.70
N GLY A 192 -20.92 2.52 -12.74
CA GLY A 192 -21.86 2.64 -13.87
C GLY A 192 -21.51 1.84 -15.13
N SER A 193 -20.39 1.09 -15.15
CA SER A 193 -19.99 0.28 -16.31
C SER A 193 -20.94 -0.89 -16.56
N LEU A 194 -21.34 -1.10 -17.83
CA LEU A 194 -22.13 -2.26 -18.27
C LEU A 194 -21.30 -3.55 -18.40
N ASN A 195 -19.95 -3.48 -18.33
CA ASN A 195 -19.06 -4.64 -18.43
C ASN A 195 -18.93 -5.35 -17.07
N VAL A 196 -20.05 -5.88 -16.57
CA VAL A 196 -20.12 -6.63 -15.30
C VAL A 196 -19.43 -7.99 -15.47
N SER A 197 -18.47 -8.31 -14.59
CA SER A 197 -17.77 -9.61 -14.59
C SER A 197 -18.12 -10.49 -13.39
N ARG A 198 -18.54 -9.89 -12.27
CA ARG A 198 -19.08 -10.57 -11.07
C ARG A 198 -20.15 -9.67 -10.42
N GLU A 199 -20.90 -10.20 -9.48
CA GLU A 199 -21.77 -9.38 -8.63
C GLU A 199 -20.97 -8.65 -7.52
N HIS A 200 -21.48 -7.51 -7.06
CA HIS A 200 -20.91 -6.80 -5.91
C HIS A 200 -21.08 -7.64 -4.62
N PRO A 201 -20.07 -7.74 -3.73
CA PRO A 201 -20.13 -8.63 -2.58
C PRO A 201 -21.10 -8.18 -1.47
N LEU A 202 -21.21 -6.87 -1.22
CA LEU A 202 -22.01 -6.31 -0.11
C LEU A 202 -23.48 -5.96 -0.46
N PHE A 203 -23.70 -5.30 -1.60
CA PHE A 203 -25.01 -4.81 -2.05
C PHE A 203 -25.47 -5.50 -3.34
N ALA A 204 -26.78 -5.53 -3.59
CA ALA A 204 -27.37 -5.95 -4.85
C ALA A 204 -26.85 -5.08 -6.00
N GLY A 205 -26.59 -5.68 -7.17
CA GLY A 205 -25.92 -5.04 -8.28
C GLY A 205 -24.67 -5.79 -8.77
N GLY A 206 -24.22 -5.42 -9.97
CA GLY A 206 -23.01 -5.94 -10.61
C GLY A 206 -21.73 -5.22 -10.15
N MET A 207 -20.59 -5.77 -10.58
CA MET A 207 -19.25 -5.21 -10.45
C MET A 207 -18.41 -5.56 -11.70
N CYS A 208 -17.74 -4.57 -12.29
CA CYS A 208 -16.82 -4.78 -13.40
C CYS A 208 -15.42 -5.22 -12.91
N GLN A 209 -14.60 -5.79 -13.80
CA GLN A 209 -13.30 -6.32 -13.40
C GLN A 209 -12.33 -5.27 -12.83
N SER A 210 -12.39 -4.03 -13.32
CA SER A 210 -11.59 -2.92 -12.78
C SER A 210 -12.00 -2.60 -11.33
N CYS A 211 -13.31 -2.50 -11.05
CA CYS A 211 -13.81 -2.29 -9.69
C CYS A 211 -13.55 -3.50 -8.78
N LYS A 212 -13.50 -4.74 -9.30
CA LYS A 212 -13.03 -5.89 -8.51
C LYS A 212 -11.59 -5.69 -8.04
N ASN A 213 -10.68 -5.29 -8.92
CA ASN A 213 -9.27 -5.10 -8.56
C ASN A 213 -9.13 -4.02 -7.47
N CYS A 214 -9.71 -2.85 -7.72
CA CYS A 214 -9.78 -1.75 -6.75
C CYS A 214 -10.40 -2.18 -5.40
N PHE A 215 -11.44 -3.02 -5.41
CA PHE A 215 -12.03 -3.54 -4.17
C PHE A 215 -11.08 -4.46 -3.38
N LEU A 216 -10.27 -5.28 -4.06
CA LEU A 216 -9.27 -6.12 -3.39
C LEU A 216 -8.14 -5.29 -2.75
N GLU A 217 -7.75 -4.20 -3.40
CA GLU A 217 -6.73 -3.24 -2.93
C GLU A 217 -7.26 -2.39 -1.75
N CYS A 218 -8.43 -1.78 -1.91
CA CYS A 218 -8.92 -0.68 -1.07
C CYS A 218 -9.87 -1.07 0.07
N ALA A 219 -10.62 -2.18 -0.02
CA ALA A 219 -11.71 -2.45 0.94
C ALA A 219 -11.24 -2.71 2.40
N TYR A 220 -9.95 -2.98 2.60
CA TYR A 220 -9.29 -3.09 3.91
C TYR A 220 -8.11 -2.11 4.04
N GLN A 221 -8.25 -0.89 3.51
CA GLN A 221 -7.44 0.27 3.88
C GLN A 221 -8.21 1.12 4.88
N TYR A 222 -7.51 1.65 5.88
CA TYR A 222 -8.07 2.44 6.96
C TYR A 222 -7.10 3.56 7.30
N ASP A 223 -7.61 4.76 7.53
CA ASP A 223 -6.83 5.96 7.86
C ASP A 223 -6.56 6.06 9.37
N ASP A 224 -5.77 7.06 9.76
CA ASP A 224 -5.29 7.27 11.14
C ASP A 224 -6.43 7.60 12.14
N ASP A 225 -7.63 7.95 11.64
CA ASP A 225 -8.86 8.12 12.43
C ASP A 225 -9.58 6.79 12.75
N GLY A 226 -9.11 5.68 12.17
CA GLY A 226 -9.69 4.36 12.33
C GLY A 226 -10.82 4.01 11.36
N TYR A 227 -11.25 4.91 10.47
CA TYR A 227 -12.27 4.64 9.45
C TYR A 227 -11.65 4.14 8.13
N GLN A 228 -12.48 3.62 7.22
CA GLN A 228 -12.02 3.20 5.89
C GLN A 228 -11.62 4.42 5.05
N SER A 229 -10.44 4.36 4.44
CA SER A 229 -9.89 5.41 3.56
C SER A 229 -10.77 5.70 2.33
N TYR A 230 -11.70 4.80 2.00
CA TYR A 230 -12.50 4.83 0.77
C TYR A 230 -13.94 4.35 1.01
N CYS A 231 -14.85 4.76 0.12
CA CYS A 231 -16.25 4.33 0.13
C CYS A 231 -16.41 2.80 0.03
N THR A 232 -17.19 2.21 0.94
CA THR A 232 -17.56 0.78 1.01
C THR A 232 -18.22 0.24 -0.29
N ILE A 233 -18.75 1.10 -1.18
CA ILE A 233 -19.41 0.72 -2.45
C ILE A 233 -18.48 0.85 -3.67
N CYS A 234 -17.79 1.99 -3.82
CA CYS A 234 -17.00 2.26 -5.03
C CYS A 234 -15.48 2.16 -4.84
N CYS A 235 -15.00 2.01 -3.60
CA CYS A 235 -13.57 2.01 -3.26
C CYS A 235 -12.82 3.28 -3.73
N GLY A 236 -13.54 4.41 -3.72
CA GLY A 236 -13.03 5.75 -3.96
C GLY A 236 -13.97 6.79 -3.35
N GLY A 237 -14.17 7.91 -4.06
CA GLY A 237 -14.94 9.08 -3.61
C GLY A 237 -14.04 10.14 -2.98
N ARG A 238 -14.44 11.41 -3.08
CA ARG A 238 -13.67 12.56 -2.56
C ARG A 238 -14.10 13.04 -1.17
N GLU A 239 -15.36 12.80 -0.83
CA GLU A 239 -16.00 13.18 0.43
C GLU A 239 -16.83 11.99 0.89
N VAL A 240 -16.70 11.59 2.16
CA VAL A 240 -17.30 10.38 2.72
C VAL A 240 -18.02 10.63 4.05
N LEU A 241 -19.13 9.92 4.21
CA LEU A 241 -19.92 9.83 5.43
C LEU A 241 -19.39 8.68 6.28
N MET A 242 -18.95 8.98 7.50
CA MET A 242 -18.49 8.00 8.50
C MET A 242 -19.67 7.44 9.29
N CYS A 243 -19.65 6.14 9.60
CA CYS A 243 -20.72 5.50 10.38
C CYS A 243 -20.60 5.81 11.88
N GLY A 244 -21.63 6.39 12.50
CA GLY A 244 -21.67 6.66 13.94
C GLY A 244 -21.96 5.45 14.85
N ASN A 245 -22.04 4.23 14.29
CA ASN A 245 -22.30 3.02 15.07
C ASN A 245 -21.00 2.41 15.62
N ASN A 246 -20.93 2.16 16.93
CA ASN A 246 -19.74 1.63 17.60
C ASN A 246 -19.17 0.37 16.91
N ASN A 247 -17.83 0.31 16.80
CA ASN A 247 -17.07 -0.71 16.06
C ASN A 247 -17.28 -0.74 14.53
N CYS A 248 -18.01 0.20 13.92
CA CYS A 248 -18.22 0.25 12.47
C CYS A 248 -17.32 1.28 11.77
N CYS A 249 -16.17 0.84 11.28
CA CYS A 249 -15.20 1.68 10.58
C CYS A 249 -15.58 2.02 9.12
N ARG A 250 -16.87 2.03 8.74
CA ARG A 250 -17.29 2.07 7.32
C ARG A 250 -17.66 3.46 6.82
N CYS A 251 -17.19 3.77 5.61
CA CYS A 251 -17.37 5.05 4.92
C CYS A 251 -18.24 4.91 3.66
N PHE A 252 -19.03 5.94 3.34
CA PHE A 252 -19.87 6.00 2.13
C PHE A 252 -19.74 7.36 1.45
N CYS A 253 -19.34 7.41 0.18
CA CYS A 253 -19.19 8.71 -0.49
C CYS A 253 -20.53 9.35 -0.87
N VAL A 254 -20.57 10.68 -0.81
CA VAL A 254 -21.75 11.51 -1.12
C VAL A 254 -22.35 11.13 -2.48
N GLU A 255 -21.51 10.96 -3.50
CA GLU A 255 -21.89 10.56 -4.86
C GLU A 255 -22.64 9.22 -4.92
N CYS A 256 -22.17 8.19 -4.19
CA CYS A 256 -22.85 6.89 -4.17
C CYS A 256 -24.18 6.95 -3.41
N VAL A 257 -24.27 7.76 -2.35
CA VAL A 257 -25.49 7.91 -1.56
C VAL A 257 -26.57 8.65 -2.36
N ASP A 258 -26.24 9.79 -2.97
CA ASP A 258 -27.20 10.57 -3.75
C ASP A 258 -27.63 9.86 -5.06
N LEU A 259 -26.79 8.97 -5.60
CA LEU A 259 -27.12 8.17 -6.78
C LEU A 259 -27.95 6.90 -6.46
N LEU A 260 -27.58 6.16 -5.39
CA LEU A 260 -28.15 4.83 -5.12
C LEU A 260 -29.22 4.83 -4.03
N VAL A 261 -29.20 5.79 -3.10
CA VAL A 261 -30.25 5.95 -2.07
C VAL A 261 -31.28 6.99 -2.51
N GLY A 262 -30.81 8.14 -3.01
CA GLY A 262 -31.63 9.11 -3.73
C GLY A 262 -31.13 10.55 -3.60
N PRO A 263 -31.47 11.47 -4.52
CA PRO A 263 -30.88 12.81 -4.55
C PRO A 263 -31.10 13.61 -3.25
N GLY A 264 -30.00 14.01 -2.60
CA GLY A 264 -30.01 14.72 -1.33
C GLY A 264 -30.03 13.83 -0.09
N ALA A 265 -30.03 12.50 -0.22
CA ALA A 265 -29.94 11.57 0.90
C ALA A 265 -28.62 11.75 1.68
N ALA A 266 -27.51 12.11 1.02
CA ALA A 266 -26.27 12.44 1.70
C ALA A 266 -26.43 13.67 2.62
N GLN A 267 -27.17 14.69 2.16
CA GLN A 267 -27.47 15.91 2.92
C GLN A 267 -28.53 15.72 4.02
N ILE A 268 -29.17 14.55 4.08
CA ILE A 268 -29.99 14.10 5.22
C ILE A 268 -29.07 13.40 6.23
N ALA A 269 -28.27 12.43 5.79
CA ALA A 269 -27.32 11.70 6.65
C ALA A 269 -26.27 12.61 7.33
N ILE A 270 -25.78 13.67 6.65
CA ILE A 270 -24.88 14.69 7.25
C ILE A 270 -25.53 15.44 8.43
N LYS A 271 -26.86 15.48 8.52
CA LYS A 271 -27.63 16.15 9.58
C LYS A 271 -28.19 15.18 10.62
N GLU A 272 -27.92 13.89 10.48
CA GLU A 272 -28.33 12.85 11.40
C GLU A 272 -27.15 12.50 12.32
N ASP A 273 -27.30 12.76 13.62
CA ASP A 273 -26.27 12.48 14.62
C ASP A 273 -26.87 11.63 15.76
N PRO A 274 -26.41 10.38 15.97
CA PRO A 274 -25.42 9.63 15.21
C PRO A 274 -26.01 8.86 14.02
N TRP A 275 -25.59 9.19 12.78
CA TRP A 275 -26.02 8.46 11.57
C TRP A 275 -25.56 6.99 11.58
N SER A 276 -26.50 6.08 11.30
CA SER A 276 -26.22 4.64 11.14
C SER A 276 -26.11 4.24 9.66
N CYS A 277 -24.94 3.77 9.23
CA CYS A 277 -24.73 3.41 7.83
C CYS A 277 -25.54 2.17 7.38
N TYR A 278 -25.76 2.06 6.06
CA TYR A 278 -26.56 1.02 5.39
C TYR A 278 -26.10 -0.44 5.63
N MET A 279 -24.90 -0.65 6.17
CA MET A 279 -24.44 -1.99 6.61
C MET A 279 -24.87 -2.31 8.05
N CYS A 280 -25.07 -1.31 8.89
CA CYS A 280 -25.45 -1.42 10.30
C CYS A 280 -26.95 -1.25 10.56
N GLU A 281 -27.63 -0.41 9.77
CA GLU A 281 -29.02 -0.04 10.05
C GLU A 281 -29.95 -1.27 10.13
N LYS A 282 -30.86 -1.22 11.09
CA LYS A 282 -31.76 -2.32 11.47
C LYS A 282 -33.19 -2.14 10.94
N GLY A 283 -33.44 -1.06 10.21
CA GLY A 283 -34.70 -0.75 9.54
C GLY A 283 -34.92 -1.49 8.22
N GLN A 284 -36.18 -1.55 7.80
CA GLN A 284 -36.67 -1.80 6.43
C GLN A 284 -35.86 -2.77 5.54
N LYS A 285 -35.79 -4.06 5.92
CA LYS A 285 -35.25 -5.16 5.09
C LYS A 285 -33.77 -5.02 4.62
N GLY A 286 -33.09 -3.92 4.91
CA GLY A 286 -31.81 -3.56 4.28
C GLY A 286 -31.95 -2.90 2.90
N VAL A 287 -33.09 -2.29 2.58
CA VAL A 287 -33.34 -1.62 1.28
C VAL A 287 -33.40 -0.10 1.46
N PHE A 288 -32.51 0.61 0.79
CA PHE A 288 -32.32 2.06 0.90
C PHE A 288 -32.37 2.68 -0.50
N GLY A 289 -33.56 3.04 -0.98
CA GLY A 289 -33.76 3.49 -2.36
C GLY A 289 -33.54 2.36 -3.37
N LEU A 290 -32.48 2.46 -4.18
CA LEU A 290 -31.98 1.39 -5.06
C LEU A 290 -30.89 0.52 -4.40
N LEU A 291 -30.34 0.95 -3.26
CA LEU A 291 -29.26 0.25 -2.55
C LEU A 291 -29.81 -0.82 -1.61
N GLU A 292 -29.77 -2.09 -2.03
CA GLU A 292 -30.17 -3.24 -1.20
C GLU A 292 -28.95 -3.98 -0.63
N ARG A 293 -28.84 -4.07 0.70
CA ARG A 293 -27.81 -4.84 1.41
C ARG A 293 -28.13 -6.34 1.32
N ARG A 294 -27.22 -7.13 0.77
CA ARG A 294 -27.40 -8.59 0.63
C ARG A 294 -27.44 -9.29 1.98
N THR A 295 -28.29 -10.30 2.14
CA THR A 295 -28.36 -11.11 3.36
C THR A 295 -27.20 -12.10 3.48
N ASP A 296 -26.64 -12.55 2.36
CA ASP A 296 -25.50 -13.47 2.26
C ASP A 296 -24.14 -12.75 2.20
N TRP A 297 -24.10 -11.42 2.38
CA TRP A 297 -22.88 -10.62 2.26
C TRP A 297 -21.64 -11.14 3.01
N PRO A 298 -21.74 -11.70 4.24
CA PRO A 298 -20.55 -12.17 4.97
C PRO A 298 -19.90 -13.35 4.24
N CYS A 299 -20.72 -14.25 3.67
CA CYS A 299 -20.27 -15.39 2.87
C CYS A 299 -19.69 -14.92 1.52
N ARG A 300 -20.37 -13.99 0.85
CA ARG A 300 -19.91 -13.41 -0.43
C ARG A 300 -18.56 -12.71 -0.30
N LEU A 301 -18.39 -11.89 0.74
CA LEU A 301 -17.16 -11.16 0.97
C LEU A 301 -15.99 -12.12 1.21
N GLN A 302 -16.17 -13.21 1.96
CA GLN A 302 -15.13 -14.24 2.08
C GLN A 302 -14.76 -14.84 0.72
N HIS A 303 -15.75 -15.34 -0.03
CA HIS A 303 -15.52 -15.97 -1.34
C HIS A 303 -14.89 -15.00 -2.36
N PHE A 304 -15.05 -13.68 -2.19
CA PHE A 304 -14.38 -12.66 -2.99
C PHE A 304 -12.85 -12.61 -2.78
N PHE A 305 -12.37 -13.04 -1.59
CA PHE A 305 -10.96 -13.10 -1.19
C PHE A 305 -10.40 -14.54 -1.10
N GLU A 306 -11.20 -15.55 -1.46
CA GLU A 306 -10.81 -16.96 -1.69
C GLU A 306 -10.02 -17.69 -0.54
N PRO A 307 -10.38 -17.55 0.77
CA PRO A 307 -9.66 -18.21 1.87
C PRO A 307 -10.17 -19.64 2.17
N PRO A 308 -9.30 -20.57 2.65
CA PRO A 308 -9.64 -21.99 2.81
C PRO A 308 -10.40 -22.38 4.09
N LYS A 309 -10.58 -21.46 5.06
CA LYS A 309 -11.41 -21.70 6.26
C LYS A 309 -12.13 -20.41 6.68
N LEU A 310 -13.43 -20.53 6.94
CA LEU A 310 -14.39 -19.43 6.80
C LEU A 310 -15.07 -19.09 8.13
N TYR A 311 -14.68 -17.99 8.78
CA TYR A 311 -15.46 -17.37 9.87
C TYR A 311 -16.18 -16.13 9.31
N PRO A 312 -17.51 -15.99 9.46
CA PRO A 312 -18.22 -14.85 8.90
C PRO A 312 -17.87 -13.54 9.64
N PRO A 313 -17.69 -12.41 8.93
CA PRO A 313 -17.62 -11.07 9.52
C PRO A 313 -18.68 -10.82 10.60
N VAL A 314 -18.25 -10.23 11.71
CA VAL A 314 -19.08 -10.04 12.91
C VAL A 314 -19.82 -8.70 12.80
N MET A 315 -21.12 -8.69 13.15
CA MET A 315 -21.92 -7.45 13.22
C MET A 315 -21.32 -6.48 14.25
N ALA A 316 -21.29 -5.19 13.95
CA ALA A 316 -20.54 -4.19 14.72
C ALA A 316 -20.86 -4.21 16.23
N GLU A 317 -22.12 -4.39 16.61
CA GLU A 317 -22.58 -4.40 18.01
C GLU A 317 -22.28 -5.71 18.74
N LYS A 318 -21.82 -6.74 18.01
CA LYS A 318 -21.39 -8.04 18.55
C LYS A 318 -19.87 -8.19 18.55
N ARG A 319 -19.12 -7.26 17.94
CA ARG A 319 -17.65 -7.25 17.96
C ARG A 319 -17.17 -7.12 19.41
N GLN A 320 -16.17 -7.90 19.78
CA GLN A 320 -15.55 -7.90 21.12
C GLN A 320 -14.05 -7.62 20.99
N PRO A 321 -13.38 -7.10 22.04
CA PRO A 321 -11.93 -6.92 22.01
C PRO A 321 -11.17 -8.23 21.76
N ILE A 322 -10.03 -8.14 21.08
CA ILE A 322 -9.23 -9.31 20.65
C ILE A 322 -8.32 -9.82 21.78
N ARG A 323 -8.18 -11.15 21.91
CA ARG A 323 -7.19 -11.80 22.77
C ARG A 323 -6.09 -12.46 21.93
N VAL A 324 -4.85 -12.11 22.21
CA VAL A 324 -3.69 -12.45 21.37
C VAL A 324 -2.64 -13.26 22.12
N LEU A 325 -2.15 -14.31 21.48
CA LEU A 325 -0.94 -15.05 21.86
C LEU A 325 0.16 -14.75 20.84
N SER A 326 1.20 -14.03 21.26
CA SER A 326 2.38 -13.69 20.45
C SER A 326 3.55 -14.58 20.85
N LEU A 327 4.09 -15.34 19.91
CA LEU A 327 5.18 -16.29 20.10
C LEU A 327 6.42 -15.80 19.34
N PHE A 328 7.56 -15.67 20.03
CA PHE A 328 8.75 -14.98 19.51
C PHE A 328 8.44 -13.50 19.22
N ASP A 329 7.82 -12.83 20.21
CA ASP A 329 7.20 -11.50 20.10
C ASP A 329 8.15 -10.39 19.63
N GLY A 330 9.45 -10.51 19.92
CA GLY A 330 10.44 -9.49 19.58
C GLY A 330 10.08 -8.16 20.25
N ILE A 331 10.12 -7.09 19.47
CA ILE A 331 9.79 -5.74 19.93
C ILE A 331 8.28 -5.43 19.86
N ALA A 332 7.43 -6.41 20.17
CA ALA A 332 5.98 -6.30 20.27
C ALA A 332 5.27 -5.70 19.03
N THR A 333 5.79 -5.97 17.82
CA THR A 333 5.29 -5.38 16.57
C THR A 333 3.82 -5.69 16.31
N GLY A 334 3.33 -6.85 16.77
CA GLY A 334 1.91 -7.19 16.67
C GLY A 334 1.01 -6.29 17.54
N LEU A 335 1.42 -5.94 18.76
CA LEU A 335 0.64 -5.03 19.62
C LEU A 335 0.71 -3.58 19.15
N LEU A 336 1.83 -3.15 18.58
CA LEU A 336 1.95 -1.86 17.91
C LEU A 336 0.89 -1.72 16.80
N VAL A 337 0.88 -2.65 15.84
CA VAL A 337 -0.04 -2.61 14.69
C VAL A 337 -1.51 -2.74 15.10
N LEU A 338 -1.85 -3.56 16.10
CA LEU A 338 -3.23 -3.65 16.59
C LEU A 338 -3.71 -2.32 17.17
N LYS A 339 -2.83 -1.54 17.82
CA LYS A 339 -3.14 -0.19 18.30
C LYS A 339 -3.24 0.83 17.18
N GLU A 340 -2.32 0.81 16.21
CA GLU A 340 -2.37 1.68 15.02
C GLU A 340 -3.64 1.46 14.19
N LEU A 341 -4.12 0.21 14.09
CA LEU A 341 -5.40 -0.12 13.46
C LEU A 341 -6.63 0.24 14.32
N GLY A 342 -6.45 0.72 15.55
CA GLY A 342 -7.54 1.02 16.49
C GLY A 342 -8.28 -0.21 17.01
N ILE A 343 -7.71 -1.41 16.93
CA ILE A 343 -8.37 -2.65 17.41
C ILE A 343 -8.22 -2.72 18.94
N GLN A 344 -9.34 -2.87 19.66
CA GLN A 344 -9.33 -3.05 21.11
C GLN A 344 -8.70 -4.40 21.48
N VAL A 345 -7.64 -4.40 22.28
CA VAL A 345 -6.98 -5.61 22.78
C VAL A 345 -7.33 -5.84 24.25
N GLU A 346 -8.06 -6.93 24.54
CA GLU A 346 -8.35 -7.38 25.91
C GLU A 346 -7.05 -7.85 26.58
N ARG A 347 -6.30 -8.70 25.87
CA ARG A 347 -5.18 -9.46 26.42
C ARG A 347 -4.12 -9.71 25.36
N TYR A 348 -2.87 -9.48 25.73
CA TYR A 348 -1.71 -9.75 24.88
C TYR A 348 -0.68 -10.56 25.69
N VAL A 349 -0.62 -11.86 25.44
CA VAL A 349 0.33 -12.77 26.09
C VAL A 349 1.50 -13.02 25.14
N ALA A 350 2.72 -12.79 25.61
CA ALA A 350 3.92 -12.78 24.77
C ALA A 350 5.00 -13.74 25.28
N SER A 351 5.50 -14.60 24.40
CA SER A 351 6.69 -15.42 24.64
C SER A 351 7.91 -14.80 23.95
N GLU A 352 8.90 -14.42 24.74
CA GLU A 352 10.19 -13.86 24.33
C GLU A 352 11.21 -14.14 25.45
N VAL A 353 12.49 -14.25 25.09
CA VAL A 353 13.62 -14.57 25.98
C VAL A 353 14.78 -13.57 25.87
N CYS A 354 14.67 -12.58 24.98
CA CYS A 354 15.65 -11.53 24.79
C CYS A 354 15.27 -10.31 25.65
N GLU A 355 15.99 -10.07 26.75
CA GLU A 355 15.72 -8.97 27.70
C GLU A 355 15.61 -7.59 27.00
N ASP A 356 16.46 -7.33 26.01
CA ASP A 356 16.39 -6.13 25.14
C ASP A 356 15.01 -5.98 24.46
N SER A 357 14.45 -7.08 23.93
CA SER A 357 13.14 -7.12 23.27
C SER A 357 12.01 -6.86 24.28
N VAL A 358 12.03 -7.59 25.39
CA VAL A 358 11.04 -7.48 26.50
C VAL A 358 11.01 -6.05 27.04
N THR A 359 12.19 -5.41 27.17
CA THR A 359 12.30 -4.03 27.65
C THR A 359 11.67 -3.02 26.68
N VAL A 360 11.80 -3.20 25.35
CA VAL A 360 11.06 -2.38 24.37
C VAL A 360 9.55 -2.57 24.54
N GLY A 361 9.06 -3.81 24.64
CA GLY A 361 7.64 -4.10 24.79
C GLY A 361 7.04 -3.52 26.07
N ILE A 362 7.70 -3.70 27.22
CA ILE A 362 7.25 -3.14 28.52
C ILE A 362 7.16 -1.62 28.45
N VAL A 363 8.19 -0.93 27.92
CA VAL A 363 8.24 0.54 27.87
C VAL A 363 7.25 1.10 26.84
N ARG A 364 7.25 0.59 25.59
CA ARG A 364 6.42 1.11 24.50
C ARG A 364 4.94 0.75 24.65
N HIS A 365 4.60 -0.25 25.46
CA HIS A 365 3.23 -0.66 25.71
C HIS A 365 2.81 -0.61 27.18
N GLN A 366 3.53 0.14 28.02
CA GLN A 366 3.12 0.53 29.37
C GLN A 366 2.75 -0.67 30.26
N GLY A 367 3.52 -1.76 30.16
CA GLY A 367 3.27 -3.00 30.91
C GLY A 367 2.01 -3.78 30.51
N ARG A 368 1.29 -3.42 29.43
CA ARG A 368 0.08 -4.13 28.97
C ARG A 368 0.33 -5.52 28.35
N ILE A 369 1.59 -5.97 28.29
CA ILE A 369 1.98 -7.29 27.78
C ILE A 369 2.25 -8.24 28.95
N MET A 370 1.57 -9.38 28.95
CA MET A 370 1.88 -10.49 29.85
C MET A 370 3.01 -11.33 29.25
N TYR A 371 4.26 -11.04 29.64
CA TYR A 371 5.42 -11.83 29.22
C TYR A 371 5.49 -13.15 30.00
N VAL A 372 5.70 -14.26 29.26
CA VAL A 372 5.71 -15.63 29.83
C VAL A 372 7.04 -16.37 29.65
N GLY A 373 8.07 -15.68 29.15
CA GLY A 373 9.40 -16.25 28.93
C GLY A 373 9.45 -17.24 27.76
N ASP A 374 10.24 -18.31 27.93
CA ASP A 374 10.52 -19.30 26.89
C ASP A 374 9.29 -20.12 26.48
N VAL A 375 9.03 -20.16 25.17
CA VAL A 375 7.89 -20.85 24.53
C VAL A 375 7.79 -22.32 24.92
N ARG A 376 8.92 -22.98 25.19
CA ARG A 376 9.01 -24.40 25.55
C ARG A 376 8.41 -24.69 26.92
N ASN A 377 8.33 -23.68 27.78
CA ASN A 377 7.72 -23.76 29.11
C ASN A 377 6.20 -23.53 29.08
N VAL A 378 5.62 -23.16 27.92
CA VAL A 378 4.17 -22.94 27.79
C VAL A 378 3.44 -24.27 27.65
N THR A 379 2.58 -24.58 28.63
CA THR A 379 1.82 -25.84 28.70
C THR A 379 0.36 -25.66 28.25
N ARG A 380 -0.35 -26.76 27.96
CA ARG A 380 -1.81 -26.77 27.76
C ARG A 380 -2.56 -26.12 28.93
N LYS A 381 -2.09 -26.35 30.16
CA LYS A 381 -2.67 -25.75 31.38
C LYS A 381 -2.58 -24.22 31.32
N HIS A 382 -1.40 -23.70 31.00
CA HIS A 382 -1.17 -22.25 30.87
C HIS A 382 -2.11 -21.62 29.83
N LEU A 383 -2.24 -22.22 28.64
CA LEU A 383 -3.16 -21.73 27.62
C LEU A 383 -4.64 -21.73 28.07
N HIS A 384 -5.05 -22.69 28.91
CA HIS A 384 -6.39 -22.71 29.47
C HIS A 384 -6.61 -21.62 30.52
N GLU A 385 -5.63 -21.38 31.39
CA GLU A 385 -5.66 -20.34 32.43
C GLU A 385 -5.56 -18.92 31.85
N TRP A 386 -4.79 -18.73 30.79
CA TRP A 386 -4.66 -17.44 30.10
C TRP A 386 -5.86 -17.12 29.19
N GLY A 387 -6.76 -18.09 28.98
CA GLY A 387 -8.03 -17.95 28.29
C GLY A 387 -7.98 -18.32 26.80
N PRO A 388 -9.14 -18.47 26.14
CA PRO A 388 -9.20 -18.73 24.71
C PRO A 388 -8.64 -17.54 23.93
N PHE A 389 -7.61 -17.77 23.14
CA PHE A 389 -7.03 -16.77 22.23
C PHE A 389 -7.78 -16.74 20.91
N ASP A 390 -8.01 -15.55 20.35
CA ASP A 390 -8.68 -15.34 19.07
C ASP A 390 -7.67 -15.10 17.93
N LEU A 391 -6.43 -14.76 18.27
CA LEU A 391 -5.31 -14.55 17.35
C LEU A 391 -4.02 -15.18 17.91
N VAL A 392 -3.39 -16.07 17.15
CA VAL A 392 -2.08 -16.70 17.49
C VAL A 392 -1.04 -16.34 16.44
N ILE A 393 0.00 -15.60 16.82
CA ILE A 393 1.01 -15.07 15.88
C ILE A 393 2.43 -15.43 16.29
N GLY A 394 3.36 -15.51 15.33
CA GLY A 394 4.77 -15.65 15.65
C GLY A 394 5.73 -15.77 14.47
N GLY A 395 7.01 -15.48 14.72
CA GLY A 395 8.10 -15.58 13.74
C GLY A 395 9.32 -16.26 14.36
N SER A 396 9.42 -17.59 14.25
CA SER A 396 10.49 -18.35 14.92
C SER A 396 11.89 -18.02 14.34
N PRO A 397 12.97 -17.99 15.15
CA PRO A 397 14.28 -17.48 14.72
C PRO A 397 14.84 -18.14 13.44
N CYS A 398 14.87 -17.36 12.35
CA CYS A 398 15.22 -17.81 11.00
C CYS A 398 16.71 -18.18 10.79
N ASN A 399 17.55 -18.07 11.82
CA ASN A 399 19.00 -18.24 11.76
C ASN A 399 19.44 -19.61 11.25
N ASP A 400 18.76 -20.68 11.68
CA ASP A 400 19.04 -22.05 11.24
C ASP A 400 18.21 -22.51 10.03
N LEU A 401 17.18 -21.73 9.64
CA LEU A 401 16.40 -22.00 8.43
C LEU A 401 17.04 -21.38 7.18
N SER A 402 17.78 -20.27 7.33
CA SER A 402 18.16 -19.46 6.18
C SER A 402 19.38 -20.00 5.42
N ILE A 403 19.24 -20.15 4.10
CA ILE A 403 20.28 -20.67 3.21
C ILE A 403 21.53 -19.78 3.13
N VAL A 404 21.40 -18.48 3.45
CA VAL A 404 22.53 -17.53 3.50
C VAL A 404 23.39 -17.67 4.75
N ASN A 405 23.01 -18.54 5.69
CA ASN A 405 23.86 -18.97 6.79
C ASN A 405 24.58 -20.28 6.39
N PRO A 406 25.93 -20.29 6.28
CA PRO A 406 26.68 -21.53 6.01
C PRO A 406 26.61 -22.52 7.17
N ALA A 407 26.46 -22.03 8.41
CA ALA A 407 26.37 -22.83 9.63
C ALA A 407 24.91 -23.11 10.05
N ARG A 408 23.98 -23.15 9.10
CA ARG A 408 22.56 -23.43 9.35
C ARG A 408 22.34 -24.90 9.70
N LYS A 409 21.38 -25.18 10.59
CA LYS A 409 21.02 -26.55 10.98
C LYS A 409 19.70 -27.10 10.40
N GLY A 410 18.91 -26.27 9.69
CA GLY A 410 17.63 -26.65 9.12
C GLY A 410 16.49 -26.73 10.15
N LEU A 411 15.30 -27.15 9.70
CA LEU A 411 14.07 -27.12 10.50
C LEU A 411 14.08 -27.97 11.78
N TYR A 412 14.78 -29.11 11.78
CA TYR A 412 14.70 -30.09 12.87
C TYR A 412 15.77 -29.89 13.97
N GLU A 413 16.71 -28.98 13.76
CA GLU A 413 17.82 -28.70 14.67
C GLU A 413 17.95 -27.22 15.06
N GLY A 414 18.91 -26.91 15.94
CA GLY A 414 19.27 -25.54 16.31
C GLY A 414 18.09 -24.73 16.84
N THR A 415 17.90 -23.52 16.31
CA THR A 415 16.70 -22.69 16.55
C THR A 415 15.55 -23.02 15.60
N GLY A 416 15.78 -23.77 14.52
CA GLY A 416 14.75 -24.13 13.53
C GLY A 416 13.59 -24.89 14.18
N ARG A 417 13.90 -25.78 15.14
CA ARG A 417 12.90 -26.56 15.89
C ARG A 417 11.85 -25.74 16.65
N LEU A 418 12.11 -24.45 16.88
CA LEU A 418 11.16 -23.55 17.56
C LEU A 418 9.88 -23.33 16.73
N PHE A 419 9.91 -23.62 15.42
CA PHE A 419 8.71 -23.78 14.61
C PHE A 419 7.71 -24.80 15.21
N PHE A 420 8.19 -25.93 15.72
CA PHE A 420 7.32 -26.97 16.28
C PHE A 420 6.64 -26.54 17.59
N GLU A 421 7.23 -25.60 18.32
CA GLU A 421 6.60 -24.98 19.50
C GLU A 421 5.46 -24.04 19.09
N PHE A 422 5.62 -23.28 18.00
CA PHE A 422 4.51 -22.54 17.40
C PHE A 422 3.39 -23.47 16.94
N TYR A 423 3.72 -24.53 16.19
CA TYR A 423 2.73 -25.51 15.71
C TYR A 423 1.97 -26.18 16.88
N ARG A 424 2.69 -26.61 17.92
CA ARG A 424 2.13 -27.20 19.14
C ARG A 424 1.15 -26.24 19.82
N LEU A 425 1.56 -25.00 20.09
CA LEU A 425 0.73 -24.02 20.79
C LEU A 425 -0.45 -23.52 19.92
N LEU A 426 -0.27 -23.43 18.60
CA LEU A 426 -1.36 -23.15 17.65
C LEU A 426 -2.44 -24.25 17.68
N HIS A 427 -2.05 -25.53 17.75
CA HIS A 427 -3.00 -26.63 17.85
C HIS A 427 -3.73 -26.61 19.21
N GLU A 428 -3.01 -26.35 20.30
CA GLU A 428 -3.56 -26.29 21.66
C GLU A 428 -4.48 -25.07 21.92
N ALA A 429 -4.25 -23.95 21.23
CA ALA A 429 -5.07 -22.74 21.33
C ALA A 429 -6.27 -22.71 20.35
N ARG A 430 -6.33 -23.66 19.40
CA ARG A 430 -7.38 -23.75 18.38
C ARG A 430 -8.76 -24.03 19.04
N PRO A 431 -9.86 -23.41 18.57
CA PRO A 431 -11.22 -23.78 18.96
C PRO A 431 -11.46 -25.29 18.82
N LYS A 432 -12.22 -25.85 19.78
CA LYS A 432 -12.73 -27.22 19.67
C LYS A 432 -13.77 -27.29 18.56
N GLU A 433 -14.00 -28.48 18.01
CA GLU A 433 -15.08 -28.68 17.04
C GLU A 433 -16.44 -28.29 17.67
N GLY A 434 -17.23 -27.50 16.93
CA GLY A 434 -18.46 -26.86 17.42
C GLY A 434 -18.28 -25.44 17.98
N ASP A 435 -17.07 -25.01 18.40
CA ASP A 435 -16.79 -23.60 18.72
C ASP A 435 -16.58 -22.80 17.42
N ASN A 436 -17.63 -22.10 17.00
CA ASN A 436 -17.66 -21.29 15.78
C ASN A 436 -17.07 -19.87 15.97
N ARG A 437 -16.41 -19.60 17.11
CA ARG A 437 -15.69 -18.36 17.39
C ARG A 437 -14.62 -18.06 16.31
N PRO A 438 -14.55 -16.82 15.78
CA PRO A 438 -13.48 -16.42 14.88
C PRO A 438 -12.09 -16.66 15.50
N PHE A 439 -11.27 -17.46 14.82
CA PHE A 439 -9.93 -17.81 15.29
C PHE A 439 -8.91 -17.70 14.16
N PHE A 440 -7.97 -16.79 14.35
CA PHE A 440 -6.97 -16.42 13.37
C PHE A 440 -5.56 -16.78 13.82
N TRP A 441 -4.68 -17.02 12.86
CA TRP A 441 -3.27 -17.23 13.12
C TRP A 441 -2.38 -16.78 11.96
N LEU A 442 -1.14 -16.42 12.29
CA LEU A 442 -0.12 -15.98 11.34
C LEU A 442 1.27 -16.48 11.78
N PHE A 443 1.95 -17.21 10.90
CA PHE A 443 3.35 -17.59 11.04
C PHE A 443 4.20 -16.93 9.96
N GLU A 444 5.27 -16.25 10.37
CA GLU A 444 6.21 -15.57 9.47
C GLU A 444 7.57 -16.28 9.43
N ASN A 445 8.19 -16.31 8.25
CA ASN A 445 9.63 -16.58 8.15
C ASN A 445 10.28 -16.09 6.84
N VAL A 446 11.60 -16.27 6.72
CA VAL A 446 12.39 -15.81 5.56
C VAL A 446 12.09 -16.58 4.27
N VAL A 447 12.02 -15.86 3.15
CA VAL A 447 11.91 -16.48 1.80
C VAL A 447 13.15 -17.31 1.47
N ALA A 448 14.33 -16.86 1.90
CA ALA A 448 15.60 -17.53 1.69
C ALA A 448 15.81 -18.70 2.69
N MET A 449 14.88 -19.65 2.73
CA MET A 449 14.96 -20.93 3.47
C MET A 449 15.11 -22.12 2.51
N GLY A 450 15.42 -23.31 3.03
CA GLY A 450 15.48 -24.52 2.21
C GLY A 450 14.11 -24.90 1.63
N VAL A 451 14.09 -25.44 0.41
CA VAL A 451 12.84 -25.87 -0.26
C VAL A 451 12.17 -27.02 0.50
N SER A 452 12.97 -27.89 1.12
CA SER A 452 12.52 -28.91 2.07
C SER A 452 11.86 -28.30 3.31
N ASP A 453 12.52 -27.33 3.96
CA ASP A 453 12.03 -26.68 5.18
C ASP A 453 10.71 -25.95 4.89
N LYS A 454 10.63 -25.20 3.78
CA LYS A 454 9.41 -24.52 3.33
C LYS A 454 8.25 -25.50 3.14
N ARG A 455 8.49 -26.58 2.41
CA ARG A 455 7.49 -27.61 2.10
C ARG A 455 7.01 -28.31 3.37
N ASP A 456 7.92 -28.59 4.30
CA ASP A 456 7.59 -29.29 5.53
C ASP A 456 6.85 -28.35 6.52
N ILE A 457 7.22 -27.07 6.63
CA ILE A 457 6.41 -26.04 7.31
C ILE A 457 4.99 -25.98 6.72
N SER A 458 4.84 -25.91 5.39
CA SER A 458 3.52 -25.95 4.74
C SER A 458 2.71 -27.21 5.02
N ARG A 459 3.37 -28.37 5.21
CA ARG A 459 2.71 -29.64 5.58
C ARG A 459 2.19 -29.61 7.01
N PHE A 460 3.00 -29.16 7.96
CA PHE A 460 2.58 -29.02 9.36
C PHE A 460 1.50 -27.95 9.55
N LEU A 461 1.55 -26.85 8.80
CA LEU A 461 0.56 -25.76 8.87
C LEU A 461 -0.67 -25.95 7.98
N GLU A 462 -0.75 -27.06 7.22
CA GLU A 462 -1.87 -27.40 6.32
C GLU A 462 -2.16 -26.35 5.22
N CYS A 463 -1.24 -25.40 4.97
CA CYS A 463 -1.41 -24.33 3.98
C CYS A 463 -0.08 -23.94 3.30
N ASN A 464 -0.16 -23.25 2.17
CA ASN A 464 1.01 -22.64 1.52
C ASN A 464 1.23 -21.20 2.02
N PRO A 465 2.47 -20.67 1.97
CA PRO A 465 2.74 -19.30 2.34
C PRO A 465 2.40 -18.32 1.21
N VAL A 466 1.87 -17.16 1.59
CA VAL A 466 1.94 -15.95 0.78
C VAL A 466 3.37 -15.42 0.79
N MET A 467 3.85 -14.88 -0.32
CA MET A 467 5.15 -14.20 -0.40
C MET A 467 4.89 -12.70 -0.52
N ILE A 468 5.40 -11.92 0.43
CA ILE A 468 5.24 -10.46 0.45
C ILE A 468 6.62 -9.82 0.65
N ASP A 469 6.97 -8.84 -0.19
CA ASP A 469 8.19 -8.03 -0.04
C ASP A 469 7.84 -6.61 0.38
N ALA A 470 8.34 -6.19 1.54
CA ALA A 470 8.13 -4.86 2.07
C ALA A 470 8.61 -3.73 1.14
N LYS A 471 9.39 -4.00 0.08
CA LYS A 471 9.76 -3.01 -0.94
C LYS A 471 8.55 -2.23 -1.49
N GLU A 472 7.36 -2.85 -1.51
CA GLU A 472 6.13 -2.28 -2.06
C GLU A 472 5.47 -1.24 -1.13
N VAL A 473 5.81 -1.25 0.17
CA VAL A 473 5.27 -0.34 1.21
C VAL A 473 6.35 0.24 2.14
N SER A 474 7.63 0.16 1.73
CA SER A 474 8.75 0.68 2.51
C SER A 474 9.99 0.90 1.65
N ALA A 475 10.95 1.65 2.19
CA ALA A 475 12.28 1.86 1.63
C ALA A 475 13.23 0.63 1.71
N ALA A 476 12.74 -0.58 2.02
CA ALA A 476 13.58 -1.78 2.14
C ALA A 476 13.04 -3.04 1.45
N HIS A 477 13.91 -3.74 0.72
CA HIS A 477 13.66 -5.13 0.33
C HIS A 477 13.64 -6.04 1.57
N ARG A 478 12.50 -6.62 1.89
CA ARG A 478 12.29 -7.55 3.01
C ARG A 478 11.27 -8.64 2.65
N ALA A 479 11.52 -9.36 1.55
CA ALA A 479 10.73 -10.54 1.16
C ALA A 479 10.60 -11.56 2.31
N ARG A 480 9.36 -11.93 2.66
CA ARG A 480 8.97 -12.90 3.70
C ARG A 480 7.86 -13.83 3.23
N TYR A 481 7.82 -15.01 3.84
CA TYR A 481 6.74 -15.97 3.73
C TYR A 481 5.81 -15.86 4.93
N PHE A 482 4.51 -15.80 4.66
CA PHE A 482 3.44 -15.72 5.65
C PHE A 482 2.45 -16.88 5.45
N TRP A 483 2.42 -17.80 6.41
CA TRP A 483 1.38 -18.84 6.50
C TRP A 483 0.30 -18.36 7.47
N GLY A 484 -0.97 -18.61 7.19
CA GLY A 484 -2.04 -18.16 8.07
C GLY A 484 -3.43 -18.37 7.50
N ASN A 485 -4.43 -17.87 8.21
CA ASN A 485 -5.83 -17.84 7.78
C ASN A 485 -6.50 -16.46 7.95
N LEU A 486 -5.70 -15.38 7.99
CA LEU A 486 -6.25 -14.02 8.01
C LEU A 486 -7.06 -13.77 6.71
N PRO A 487 -8.18 -13.05 6.74
CA PRO A 487 -8.99 -12.82 5.55
C PRO A 487 -8.22 -12.03 4.49
N GLY A 488 -8.14 -12.54 3.26
CA GLY A 488 -7.55 -11.81 2.14
C GLY A 488 -6.04 -11.58 2.20
N MET A 489 -5.26 -12.44 2.86
CA MET A 489 -3.77 -12.37 2.82
C MET A 489 -3.17 -12.36 1.40
N ASN A 490 -3.89 -12.87 0.40
CA ASN A 490 -3.48 -12.90 -1.01
C ASN A 490 -3.84 -11.62 -1.79
N ARG A 491 -4.43 -10.60 -1.15
CA ARG A 491 -4.82 -9.35 -1.84
C ARG A 491 -3.58 -8.53 -2.25
N PRO A 492 -3.68 -7.66 -3.28
CA PRO A 492 -2.56 -6.81 -3.67
C PRO A 492 -2.10 -5.91 -2.53
N LEU A 493 -0.78 -5.76 -2.39
CA LEU A 493 -0.17 -4.91 -1.38
C LEU A 493 -0.08 -3.46 -1.88
N THR A 494 -0.99 -2.61 -1.41
CA THR A 494 -1.03 -1.18 -1.70
C THR A 494 -0.32 -0.38 -0.61
N ALA A 495 0.48 0.62 -0.99
CA ALA A 495 1.06 1.61 -0.08
C ALA A 495 0.04 2.72 0.23
N MET A 496 0.04 3.20 1.47
CA MET A 496 -0.70 4.41 1.86
C MET A 496 0.19 5.64 1.76
N CYS A 497 -0.41 6.84 1.74
CA CYS A 497 0.31 8.11 1.69
C CYS A 497 1.25 8.36 2.90
N THR A 498 1.09 7.61 3.98
CA THR A 498 1.96 7.63 5.18
C THR A 498 3.16 6.67 5.09
N ASP A 499 3.20 5.78 4.10
CA ASP A 499 4.30 4.82 3.90
C ASP A 499 5.48 5.46 3.16
N ARG A 500 6.68 5.40 3.76
CA ARG A 500 7.92 5.93 3.14
C ARG A 500 8.48 4.93 2.14
N LEU A 501 8.37 5.23 0.86
CA LEU A 501 8.79 4.35 -0.22
C LEU A 501 10.25 4.59 -0.64
N ASP A 502 10.77 5.81 -0.52
CA ASP A 502 12.18 6.09 -0.81
C ASP A 502 13.02 6.19 0.48
N LEU A 503 14.28 5.75 0.38
CA LEU A 503 15.23 5.85 1.48
C LEU A 503 15.45 7.30 1.92
N GLN A 504 15.42 8.26 0.99
CA GLN A 504 15.61 9.67 1.26
C GLN A 504 14.56 10.25 2.22
N GLU A 505 13.32 9.72 2.17
CA GLU A 505 12.21 10.08 3.07
C GLU A 505 12.42 9.58 4.50
N CYS A 506 13.34 8.63 4.69
CA CYS A 506 13.68 8.03 5.98
C CYS A 506 14.91 8.69 6.64
N LEU A 507 15.72 9.46 5.90
CA LEU A 507 16.97 10.04 6.42
C LEU A 507 16.74 11.29 7.27
N GLU A 508 17.72 11.65 8.11
CA GLU A 508 17.75 12.97 8.76
C GLU A 508 18.20 14.09 7.81
N HIS A 509 17.88 15.32 8.17
CA HIS A 509 18.25 16.52 7.43
C HIS A 509 19.77 16.63 7.23
N GLY A 510 20.20 17.00 6.01
CA GLY A 510 21.61 17.09 5.64
C GLY A 510 22.28 15.76 5.26
N ARG A 511 21.49 14.70 5.05
CA ARG A 511 21.96 13.38 4.63
C ARG A 511 21.26 12.96 3.32
N THR A 512 22.00 12.32 2.42
CA THR A 512 21.54 12.01 1.07
C THR A 512 21.58 10.50 0.81
N ALA A 513 20.49 9.94 0.28
CA ALA A 513 20.41 8.52 -0.06
C ALA A 513 21.24 8.21 -1.32
N LYS A 514 21.97 7.08 -1.31
CA LYS A 514 22.65 6.55 -2.52
C LYS A 514 21.77 5.62 -3.35
N PHE A 515 20.72 5.08 -2.74
CA PHE A 515 19.86 4.05 -3.31
C PHE A 515 18.43 4.34 -2.84
N GLY A 516 17.45 4.34 -3.74
CA GLY A 516 16.05 4.60 -3.36
C GLY A 516 15.45 3.53 -2.44
N LYS A 517 15.98 2.30 -2.46
CA LYS A 517 15.66 1.26 -1.46
C LYS A 517 16.92 0.53 -1.00
N VAL A 518 16.98 0.16 0.28
CA VAL A 518 18.05 -0.70 0.82
C VAL A 518 17.74 -2.18 0.66
N ARG A 519 18.79 -3.00 0.57
CA ARG A 519 18.67 -4.46 0.73
C ARG A 519 18.30 -4.85 2.16
N THR A 520 17.90 -6.10 2.36
CA THR A 520 17.39 -6.61 3.64
C THR A 520 18.37 -6.41 4.80
N ILE A 521 18.06 -5.47 5.69
CA ILE A 521 18.81 -5.27 6.92
C ILE A 521 18.51 -6.41 7.90
N THR A 522 19.56 -6.97 8.49
CA THR A 522 19.55 -8.13 9.39
C THR A 522 20.27 -7.80 10.70
N THR A 523 20.36 -8.80 11.59
CA THR A 523 21.15 -8.77 12.83
C THR A 523 22.66 -8.58 12.64
N ARG A 524 23.20 -8.75 11.43
CA ARG A 524 24.63 -8.55 11.12
C ARG A 524 24.88 -7.10 10.69
N SER A 525 25.82 -6.41 11.35
CA SER A 525 26.25 -5.04 11.04
C SER A 525 26.48 -4.81 9.53
N ASN A 526 27.21 -5.73 8.89
CA ASN A 526 27.55 -5.66 7.47
C ASN A 526 26.33 -5.69 6.52
N SER A 527 25.13 -6.10 6.95
CA SER A 527 23.93 -6.08 6.09
C SER A 527 23.37 -4.68 5.81
N ILE A 528 23.91 -3.63 6.43
CA ILE A 528 23.69 -2.24 6.02
C ILE A 528 24.40 -1.93 4.70
N LYS A 529 25.48 -2.66 4.35
CA LYS A 529 26.27 -2.43 3.14
C LYS A 529 25.56 -2.92 1.88
N GLN A 530 25.70 -2.15 0.81
CA GLN A 530 24.99 -2.33 -0.47
C GLN A 530 25.97 -2.67 -1.62
N GLY A 531 25.43 -3.00 -2.79
CA GLY A 531 26.22 -3.37 -3.99
C GLY A 531 26.95 -4.71 -3.87
N LYS A 532 27.92 -4.98 -4.74
CA LYS A 532 28.94 -6.02 -4.49
C LYS A 532 30.06 -5.42 -3.62
N ASP A 533 30.37 -4.17 -3.91
CA ASP A 533 31.52 -3.35 -3.52
C ASP A 533 31.41 -2.75 -2.11
N GLN A 534 30.37 -3.15 -1.36
CA GLN A 534 30.26 -2.95 0.10
C GLN A 534 30.11 -1.49 0.57
N HIS A 535 29.59 -0.61 -0.30
CA HIS A 535 29.23 0.78 -0.01
C HIS A 535 28.22 0.92 1.12
N PHE A 536 28.33 2.00 1.91
CA PHE A 536 27.26 2.38 2.83
C PHE A 536 26.14 3.16 2.10
N PRO A 537 24.88 3.09 2.57
CA PRO A 537 23.71 3.55 1.80
C PRO A 537 23.48 5.07 1.82
N VAL A 538 24.21 5.83 2.65
CA VAL A 538 24.00 7.27 2.85
C VAL A 538 25.30 8.03 2.56
N PHE A 539 25.16 9.26 2.07
CA PHE A 539 26.20 10.30 2.11
C PHE A 539 25.87 11.35 3.18
N MET A 540 26.87 11.76 3.94
CA MET A 540 26.81 12.93 4.83
C MET A 540 28.13 13.69 4.72
N ASN A 541 28.08 14.99 4.42
CA ASN A 541 29.27 15.83 4.20
C ASN A 541 30.30 15.17 3.27
N GLU A 542 29.83 14.74 2.08
CA GLU A 542 30.59 14.05 1.02
C GLU A 542 31.20 12.67 1.38
N LYS A 543 30.99 12.19 2.62
CA LYS A 543 31.51 10.89 3.11
C LYS A 543 30.41 9.84 3.18
N GLU A 544 30.77 8.58 2.95
CA GLU A 544 29.85 7.46 3.17
C GLU A 544 29.51 7.32 4.66
N ASP A 545 28.23 7.14 4.99
CA ASP A 545 27.78 6.82 6.35
C ASP A 545 26.71 5.72 6.35
N ILE A 546 26.58 5.05 7.49
CA ILE A 546 25.56 4.05 7.80
C ILE A 546 24.23 4.70 8.16
N LEU A 547 23.13 3.94 8.04
CA LEU A 547 21.85 4.34 8.62
C LEU A 547 21.95 4.42 10.15
N TRP A 548 21.40 5.49 10.71
CA TRP A 548 21.19 5.66 12.14
C TRP A 548 19.97 4.83 12.60
N CYS A 549 19.84 4.60 13.92
CA CYS A 549 18.74 3.76 14.43
C CYS A 549 17.35 4.37 14.18
N THR A 550 17.21 5.69 14.19
CA THR A 550 15.97 6.40 13.85
C THR A 550 15.61 6.28 12.37
N GLU A 551 16.62 6.37 11.49
CA GLU A 551 16.45 6.13 10.05
C GLU A 551 16.04 4.68 9.78
N MET A 552 16.66 3.71 10.48
CA MET A 552 16.25 2.30 10.43
C MET A 552 14.83 2.06 10.95
N GLU A 553 14.40 2.75 12.01
CA GLU A 553 13.02 2.67 12.51
C GLU A 553 12.03 3.11 11.42
N ARG A 554 12.27 4.26 10.78
CA ARG A 554 11.45 4.74 9.64
C ARG A 554 11.44 3.77 8.46
N VAL A 555 12.60 3.22 8.08
CA VAL A 555 12.72 2.22 6.98
C VAL A 555 11.91 0.95 7.24
N PHE A 556 11.68 0.58 8.50
CA PHE A 556 10.87 -0.57 8.91
C PHE A 556 9.39 -0.20 9.20
N GLY A 557 9.04 1.09 9.12
CA GLY A 557 7.71 1.62 9.43
C GLY A 557 7.43 1.81 10.94
N PHE A 558 8.43 1.70 11.81
CA PHE A 558 8.23 1.99 13.24
C PHE A 558 8.15 3.50 13.51
N PRO A 559 7.41 3.93 14.55
CA PRO A 559 7.53 5.26 15.12
C PRO A 559 8.99 5.61 15.43
N VAL A 560 9.37 6.86 15.19
CA VAL A 560 10.74 7.31 15.47
C VAL A 560 11.03 7.18 16.97
N HIS A 561 12.23 6.70 17.31
CA HIS A 561 12.65 6.35 18.67
C HIS A 561 11.96 5.11 19.28
N TYR A 562 11.25 4.27 18.52
CA TYR A 562 10.56 3.09 19.08
C TYR A 562 11.50 2.11 19.84
N THR A 563 12.72 1.86 19.34
CA THR A 563 13.73 1.04 20.04
C THR A 563 14.66 1.84 20.96
N ASP A 564 14.40 3.13 21.14
CA ASP A 564 15.18 4.02 22.01
C ASP A 564 14.75 3.84 23.47
N VAL A 565 15.28 2.79 24.11
CA VAL A 565 15.03 2.47 25.52
C VAL A 565 16.30 1.94 26.19
N SER A 566 16.35 2.01 27.52
CA SER A 566 17.30 1.32 28.42
C SER A 566 18.79 1.37 28.03
N ASN A 567 19.28 2.51 27.54
CA ASN A 567 20.69 2.75 27.18
C ASN A 567 21.30 1.69 26.24
N MET A 568 20.49 1.06 25.39
CA MET A 568 20.95 0.02 24.48
C MET A 568 22.00 0.52 23.48
N SER A 569 23.04 -0.30 23.25
CA SER A 569 24.02 -0.02 22.20
C SER A 569 23.37 0.02 20.81
N ARG A 570 23.95 0.81 19.89
CA ARG A 570 23.52 0.89 18.48
C ARG A 570 23.42 -0.49 17.81
N LEU A 571 24.29 -1.43 18.20
CA LEU A 571 24.28 -2.80 17.68
C LEU A 571 23.14 -3.66 18.26
N ALA A 572 22.72 -3.42 19.51
CA ALA A 572 21.54 -4.06 20.10
C ALA A 572 20.27 -3.60 19.38
N ARG A 573 20.05 -2.27 19.26
CA ARG A 573 18.93 -1.69 18.48
C ARG A 573 18.90 -2.19 17.03
N GLN A 574 20.05 -2.24 16.35
CA GLN A 574 20.15 -2.84 15.00
C GLN A 574 19.73 -4.32 14.98
N ARG A 575 20.08 -5.13 16.00
CA ARG A 575 19.70 -6.54 16.10
C ARG A 575 18.20 -6.72 16.34
N LEU A 576 17.58 -5.88 17.15
CA LEU A 576 16.13 -5.87 17.38
C LEU A 576 15.38 -5.57 16.09
N LEU A 577 15.66 -4.42 15.46
CA LEU A 577 15.07 -4.00 14.19
C LEU A 577 15.30 -5.07 13.10
N GLY A 578 16.55 -5.55 12.95
CA GLY A 578 16.90 -6.58 11.98
C GLY A 578 16.12 -7.90 12.10
N ARG A 579 15.60 -8.24 13.28
CA ARG A 579 14.70 -9.39 13.52
C ARG A 579 13.23 -9.06 13.23
N SER A 580 12.77 -7.88 13.63
CA SER A 580 11.35 -7.46 13.60
C SER A 580 10.67 -7.57 12.23
N TRP A 581 9.33 -7.58 12.25
CA TRP A 581 8.54 -7.46 11.03
C TRP A 581 8.59 -6.04 10.46
N SER A 582 8.16 -5.87 9.20
CA SER A 582 7.88 -4.54 8.66
C SER A 582 6.47 -4.14 9.11
N VAL A 583 6.35 -3.00 9.79
CA VAL A 583 5.09 -2.50 10.36
C VAL A 583 3.98 -2.42 9.29
N PRO A 584 4.17 -1.76 8.12
CA PRO A 584 3.12 -1.67 7.10
C PRO A 584 2.70 -3.02 6.50
N VAL A 585 3.59 -4.02 6.43
CA VAL A 585 3.23 -5.37 5.97
C VAL A 585 2.30 -6.06 6.98
N ILE A 586 2.56 -5.91 8.28
CA ILE A 586 1.70 -6.46 9.33
C ILE A 586 0.39 -5.65 9.44
N ARG A 587 0.44 -4.33 9.24
CA ARG A 587 -0.74 -3.44 9.14
C ARG A 587 -1.68 -3.87 8.00
N HIS A 588 -1.13 -4.13 6.81
CA HIS A 588 -1.86 -4.70 5.69
C HIS A 588 -2.53 -6.06 6.01
N LEU A 589 -1.82 -6.96 6.71
CA LEU A 589 -2.29 -8.30 7.06
C LEU A 589 -3.34 -8.30 8.18
N PHE A 590 -3.23 -7.40 9.16
CA PHE A 590 -4.14 -7.31 10.31
C PHE A 590 -5.36 -6.42 10.05
N ALA A 591 -5.33 -5.48 9.09
CA ALA A 591 -6.44 -4.60 8.78
C ALA A 591 -7.82 -5.28 8.61
N PRO A 592 -7.95 -6.48 7.99
CA PRO A 592 -9.22 -7.19 7.87
C PRO A 592 -9.82 -7.65 9.22
N LEU A 593 -9.05 -7.71 10.30
CA LEU A 593 -9.51 -8.09 11.65
C LEU A 593 -10.51 -7.08 12.25
N LYS A 594 -10.51 -5.83 11.76
CA LYS A 594 -11.51 -4.80 12.13
C LYS A 594 -12.95 -5.20 11.80
N GLU A 595 -13.15 -6.17 10.89
CA GLU A 595 -14.47 -6.72 10.60
C GLU A 595 -14.94 -7.82 11.57
N TYR A 596 -14.14 -8.15 12.58
CA TYR A 596 -14.39 -9.26 13.53
C TYR A 596 -14.31 -8.82 15.00
N PHE A 597 -13.40 -7.90 15.32
CA PHE A 597 -13.12 -7.46 16.70
C PHE A 597 -13.48 -6.00 16.94
N ALA A 598 -13.60 -5.62 18.20
CA ALA A 598 -14.01 -4.27 18.60
C ALA A 598 -12.93 -3.24 18.22
N CYS A 599 -13.37 -2.03 17.88
CA CYS A 599 -12.50 -0.89 17.57
C CYS A 599 -12.66 0.19 18.65
N VAL A 600 -11.61 0.96 18.90
CA VAL A 600 -11.60 2.14 19.78
C VAL A 600 -12.50 3.22 19.20
#